data_AF-A0A3M1ZAC0-F1
#
_entry.id   AF-A0A3M1ZAC0-F1
#
_cell.length_a   1.000
_cell.length_b   1.000
_cell.length_c   1.000
_cell.angle_alpha   90.00
_cell.angle_beta   90.00
_cell.angle_gamma   90.00
#
_symmetry.space_group_name_H-M   'P 1'
#
loop_
_entity.id
_entity.type
_entity.pdbx_description
1 polymer ?
#
loop_
_entity_poly.entity_id
_entity_poly.type
_entity_poly.pdbx_seq_one_letter_code
_entity_poly.pdbx_strand_id
1 'polypeptide(L)'
;MEKTLSPRKETPPSLRFIDAVSDLLDTRFRIPGTEIRFGLDFLIGLVPYAGDLFSFGLSGLLVLAMVRNGVSGMVVAKMLWNIFLDTTVGAIPVLGDLFDLKYKANRRNFELLKEHYEEGKHRGSIWPVLLVVLVLLVGLFFAMVWLLVRLFAMLFSQLGWS
;
A
#
# COMPACT_ATOMS: atom_id res chain seq x y z
N MET A 1 -20.47 -15.75 39.62
CA MET A 1 -19.23 -15.03 39.28
C MET A 1 -19.39 -14.47 37.88
N GLU A 2 -19.66 -13.17 37.82
CA GLU A 2 -19.98 -12.40 36.62
C GLU A 2 -18.73 -12.34 35.73
N LYS A 3 -18.85 -12.79 34.47
CA LYS A 3 -17.82 -12.51 33.47
C LYS A 3 -17.85 -11.00 33.23
N THR A 4 -16.86 -10.30 33.79
CA THR A 4 -16.59 -8.90 33.50
C THR A 4 -16.36 -8.75 32.00
N LEU A 5 -17.41 -8.38 31.28
CA LEU A 5 -17.36 -7.91 29.91
C LEU A 5 -16.48 -6.67 29.92
N SER A 6 -15.23 -6.82 29.48
CA SER A 6 -14.35 -5.69 29.18
C SER A 6 -15.15 -4.70 28.33
N PRO A 7 -15.21 -3.41 28.70
CA PRO A 7 -15.99 -2.44 27.95
C PRO A 7 -15.44 -2.45 26.53
N ARG A 8 -16.26 -2.88 25.57
CA ARG A 8 -15.93 -2.87 24.16
C ARG A 8 -15.61 -1.40 23.84
N LYS A 9 -14.33 -1.03 23.76
CA LYS A 9 -13.89 0.30 23.31
C LYS A 9 -14.69 0.56 22.04
N GLU A 10 -15.57 1.55 22.07
CA GLU A 10 -16.40 1.85 20.91
C GLU A 10 -15.44 2.21 19.78
N THR A 11 -15.40 1.36 18.75
CA THR A 11 -14.58 1.60 17.58
C THR A 11 -15.03 2.93 16.99
N PRO A 12 -14.14 3.92 16.81
CA PRO A 12 -14.47 5.21 16.23
C PRO A 12 -15.33 5.06 14.98
N PRO A 13 -16.33 5.93 14.74
CA PRO A 13 -17.19 5.83 13.56
C PRO A 13 -16.40 5.75 12.23
N SER A 14 -15.24 6.41 12.17
CA SER A 14 -14.29 6.36 11.05
C SER A 14 -13.69 4.97 10.82
N LEU A 15 -13.37 4.22 11.88
CA LEU A 15 -12.84 2.86 11.78
C LEU A 15 -13.89 1.87 11.26
N ARG A 16 -15.16 2.03 11.64
CA ARG A 16 -16.25 1.17 11.12
C ARG A 16 -16.47 1.36 9.62
N PHE A 17 -16.38 2.61 9.15
CA PHE A 17 -16.45 2.91 7.72
C PHE A 17 -15.29 2.28 6.96
N ILE A 18 -14.06 2.44 7.47
CA ILE A 18 -12.86 1.86 6.85
C ILE A 18 -12.93 0.32 6.82
N ASP A 19 -13.43 -0.32 7.89
CA ASP A 19 -13.64 -1.76 7.95
C ASP A 19 -14.62 -2.24 6.87
N ALA A 20 -15.78 -1.56 6.76
CA ALA A 20 -16.80 -1.90 5.76
C ALA A 20 -16.31 -1.71 4.31
N VAL A 21 -15.51 -0.68 4.06
CA VAL A 21 -14.89 -0.43 2.75
C VAL A 21 -13.82 -1.48 2.45
N SER A 22 -12.97 -1.83 3.43
CA SER A 22 -11.91 -2.83 3.27
C SER A 22 -12.49 -4.22 3.00
N ASP A 23 -13.55 -4.61 3.71
CA ASP A 23 -14.24 -5.89 3.49
C ASP A 23 -14.89 -5.94 2.10
N LEU A 24 -15.46 -4.82 1.63
CA LEU A 24 -16.06 -4.71 0.30
C LEU A 24 -15.02 -4.86 -0.82
N LEU A 25 -13.87 -4.23 -0.66
CA LEU A 25 -12.82 -4.21 -1.67
C LEU A 25 -12.04 -5.52 -1.76
N ASP A 26 -11.73 -6.17 -0.63
CA ASP A 26 -10.75 -7.27 -0.63
C ASP A 26 -11.39 -8.66 -0.47
N THR A 27 -12.51 -8.81 0.23
CA THR A 27 -12.94 -10.14 0.73
C THR A 27 -14.41 -10.48 0.67
N ARG A 28 -15.25 -9.60 0.09
CA ARG A 28 -16.72 -9.74 0.16
C ARG A 28 -17.26 -11.01 -0.47
N PHE A 29 -16.59 -11.54 -1.49
CA PHE A 29 -17.00 -12.71 -2.23
C PHE A 29 -16.07 -13.90 -1.97
N ARG A 30 -16.62 -15.11 -1.97
CA ARG A 30 -15.87 -16.35 -1.77
C ARG A 30 -16.04 -17.23 -3.01
N ILE A 31 -14.94 -17.78 -3.52
CA ILE A 31 -15.01 -18.71 -4.65
C ILE A 31 -15.61 -20.04 -4.15
N PRO A 32 -16.75 -20.49 -4.70
CA PRO A 32 -17.36 -21.75 -4.30
C PRO A 32 -16.38 -22.92 -4.51
N GLY A 33 -16.18 -23.74 -3.48
CA GLY A 33 -15.22 -24.85 -3.49
C GLY A 33 -13.81 -24.53 -3.00
N THR A 34 -13.51 -23.28 -2.60
CA THR A 34 -12.19 -22.92 -2.00
C THR A 34 -12.34 -22.05 -0.75
N GLU A 35 -11.26 -21.85 0.02
CA GLU A 35 -11.17 -20.86 1.12
C GLU A 35 -10.79 -19.46 0.62
N ILE A 36 -10.68 -19.27 -0.69
CA ILE A 36 -10.21 -18.03 -1.31
C ILE A 36 -11.36 -17.02 -1.33
N ARG A 37 -11.07 -15.83 -0.81
CA ARG A 37 -11.99 -14.67 -0.81
C ARG A 37 -11.39 -13.54 -1.62
N PHE A 38 -12.22 -12.89 -2.44
CA PHE A 38 -11.89 -11.74 -3.27
C PHE A 38 -12.99 -10.68 -3.12
N GLY A 39 -12.71 -9.43 -3.45
CA GLY A 39 -13.70 -8.36 -3.40
C GLY A 39 -13.75 -7.56 -4.71
N LEU A 40 -14.28 -6.35 -4.63
CA LEU A 40 -14.41 -5.49 -5.81
C LEU A 40 -13.07 -5.08 -6.43
N ASP A 41 -11.97 -5.07 -5.67
CA ASP A 41 -10.66 -4.66 -6.17
C ASP A 41 -10.18 -5.60 -7.30
N PHE A 42 -10.36 -6.90 -7.12
CA PHE A 42 -10.09 -7.92 -8.15
C PHE A 42 -10.91 -7.68 -9.45
N LEU A 43 -12.15 -7.20 -9.33
CA LEU A 43 -12.99 -6.88 -10.49
C LEU A 43 -12.58 -5.58 -11.17
N ILE A 44 -12.10 -4.60 -10.40
CA ILE A 44 -11.58 -3.33 -10.92
C ILE A 44 -10.25 -3.57 -11.63
N GLY A 45 -9.40 -4.46 -11.10
CA GLY A 45 -8.14 -4.88 -11.71
C GLY A 45 -8.28 -5.55 -13.08
N LEU A 46 -9.44 -6.14 -13.39
CA LEU A 46 -9.76 -6.68 -14.72
C LEU A 46 -9.95 -5.59 -15.78
N VAL A 47 -10.16 -4.33 -15.38
CA VAL A 47 -10.34 -3.19 -16.28
C VAL A 47 -9.03 -2.37 -16.33
N PRO A 48 -8.31 -2.37 -17.47
CA PRO A 48 -7.09 -1.59 -17.61
C PRO A 48 -7.33 -0.11 -17.28
N TYR A 49 -6.38 0.53 -16.59
CA TYR A 49 -6.41 1.94 -16.13
C TYR A 49 -7.45 2.28 -15.04
N ALA A 50 -8.43 1.41 -14.73
CA ALA A 50 -9.40 1.67 -13.66
C ALA A 50 -8.78 1.56 -12.26
N GLY A 51 -7.86 0.60 -12.08
CA GLY A 51 -7.13 0.41 -10.82
C GLY A 51 -6.34 1.64 -10.39
N ASP A 52 -5.71 2.36 -11.33
CA ASP A 52 -4.91 3.55 -11.02
C ASP A 52 -5.77 4.69 -10.45
N LEU A 53 -6.94 4.98 -11.05
CA LEU A 53 -7.85 6.00 -10.53
C LEU A 53 -8.44 5.61 -9.16
N PHE A 54 -8.75 4.33 -8.98
CA PHE A 54 -9.34 3.83 -7.74
C PHE A 54 -8.32 3.88 -6.60
N SER A 55 -7.09 3.44 -6.86
CA SER A 55 -5.97 3.47 -5.92
C SER A 55 -5.61 4.91 -5.52
N PHE A 56 -5.64 5.85 -6.46
CA PHE A 56 -5.42 7.28 -6.19
C PHE A 56 -6.53 7.87 -5.32
N GLY A 57 -7.79 7.57 -5.63
CA GLY A 57 -8.96 8.04 -4.87
C GLY A 57 -8.98 7.49 -3.44
N LEU A 58 -8.70 6.19 -3.28
CA LEU A 58 -8.65 5.52 -1.99
C LEU A 58 -7.49 6.04 -1.13
N SER A 59 -6.30 6.19 -1.72
CA SER A 59 -5.14 6.79 -1.05
C SER A 59 -5.43 8.21 -0.58
N GLY A 60 -6.09 9.03 -1.42
CA GLY A 60 -6.51 10.38 -1.06
C GLY A 60 -7.50 10.42 0.10
N LEU A 61 -8.52 9.56 0.07
CA LEU A 61 -9.50 9.43 1.16
C LEU A 61 -8.87 8.98 2.47
N LEU A 62 -7.95 8.01 2.43
CA LEU A 62 -7.24 7.51 3.59
C LEU A 62 -6.33 8.59 4.20
N VAL A 63 -5.53 9.28 3.38
CA VAL A 63 -4.68 10.39 3.86
C VAL A 63 -5.53 11.49 4.49
N LEU A 64 -6.65 11.87 3.85
CA LEU A 64 -7.56 12.90 4.37
C LEU A 64 -8.19 12.48 5.71
N ALA A 65 -8.64 11.23 5.82
CA ALA A 65 -9.19 10.68 7.06
C ALA A 65 -8.14 10.60 8.18
N MET A 66 -6.89 10.28 7.84
CA MET A 66 -5.77 10.17 8.79
C MET A 66 -5.32 11.54 9.33
N VAL A 67 -5.19 12.54 8.46
CA VAL A 67 -4.88 13.93 8.84
C VAL A 67 -5.94 14.46 9.81
N ARG A 68 -7.22 14.15 9.56
CA ARG A 68 -8.32 14.58 10.43
C ARG A 68 -8.39 13.87 11.78
N ASN A 69 -7.79 12.69 11.94
CA ASN A 69 -7.91 11.87 13.16
C ASN A 69 -6.57 11.65 13.91
N GLY A 70 -5.50 12.37 13.53
CA GLY A 70 -4.25 12.38 14.29
C GLY A 70 -3.42 11.09 14.21
N VAL A 71 -3.59 10.31 13.13
CA VAL A 71 -2.78 9.10 12.89
C VAL A 71 -1.32 9.48 12.71
N SER A 72 -0.42 8.75 13.39
CA SER A 72 1.02 9.00 13.26
C SER A 72 1.52 8.77 11.82
N GLY A 73 2.44 9.61 11.35
CA GLY A 73 2.99 9.51 10.00
C GLY A 73 3.70 8.19 9.69
N MET A 74 4.17 7.45 10.71
CA MET A 74 4.71 6.10 10.53
C MET A 74 3.65 5.08 10.11
N VAL A 75 2.42 5.18 10.61
CA VAL A 75 1.31 4.32 10.17
C VAL A 75 0.98 4.61 8.71
N VAL A 76 0.92 5.88 8.33
CA VAL A 76 0.72 6.32 6.93
C VAL A 76 1.80 5.71 6.03
N ALA A 77 3.07 5.81 6.42
CA ALA A 77 4.19 5.26 5.66
C ALA A 77 4.09 3.74 5.47
N LYS A 78 3.72 2.98 6.50
CA LYS A 78 3.52 1.53 6.40
C LYS A 78 2.35 1.17 5.48
N MET A 79 1.28 1.97 5.49
CA MET A 79 0.16 1.76 4.60
C MET A 79 0.52 2.01 3.13
N LEU A 80 1.23 3.11 2.86
CA LEU A 80 1.75 3.42 1.53
C LEU A 80 2.70 2.34 1.02
N TRP A 81 3.54 1.78 1.91
CA TRP A 81 4.42 0.67 1.56
C TRP A 81 3.64 -0.60 1.18
N ASN A 82 2.58 -0.94 1.92
CA ASN A 82 1.74 -2.09 1.58
C ASN A 82 1.07 -1.91 0.21
N ILE A 83 0.56 -0.72 -0.10
CA ILE A 83 -0.03 -0.39 -1.40
C ILE A 83 1.04 -0.46 -2.50
N PHE A 84 2.22 0.11 -2.27
CA PHE A 84 3.31 0.08 -3.24
C PHE A 84 3.73 -1.37 -3.60
N LEU A 85 3.86 -2.24 -2.59
CA LEU A 85 4.16 -3.65 -2.81
C LEU A 85 3.08 -4.34 -3.62
N ASP A 86 1.82 -4.09 -3.28
CA ASP A 86 0.66 -4.65 -3.96
C ASP A 86 0.63 -4.25 -5.43
N THR A 87 0.75 -2.95 -5.72
CA THR A 87 0.78 -2.43 -7.10
C THR A 87 2.00 -2.93 -7.88
N THR A 88 3.18 -3.01 -7.26
CA THR A 88 4.40 -3.48 -7.93
C THR A 88 4.31 -4.96 -8.31
N VAL A 89 3.74 -5.79 -7.44
CA VAL A 89 3.57 -7.22 -7.72
C VAL A 89 2.37 -7.45 -8.65
N GLY A 90 1.30 -6.70 -8.47
CA GLY A 90 0.11 -6.66 -9.33
C GLY A 90 0.41 -6.28 -10.78
N ALA A 91 1.45 -5.47 -11.02
CA ALA A 91 1.89 -5.08 -12.36
C ALA A 91 2.52 -6.22 -13.18
N ILE A 92 2.82 -7.37 -12.56
CA ILE A 92 3.39 -8.53 -13.27
C ILE A 92 2.24 -9.42 -13.79
N PRO A 93 2.07 -9.58 -15.12
CA PRO A 93 1.05 -10.46 -15.68
C PRO A 93 1.19 -11.88 -15.13
N VAL A 94 0.08 -12.56 -14.82
CA VAL A 94 0.00 -13.90 -14.19
C VAL A 94 0.34 -13.95 -12.69
N LEU A 95 1.30 -13.15 -12.20
CA LEU A 95 1.63 -13.09 -10.77
C LEU A 95 0.68 -12.18 -9.97
N GLY A 96 0.15 -11.12 -10.60
CA GLY A 96 -0.79 -10.19 -9.96
C GLY A 96 -2.06 -10.86 -9.44
N ASP A 97 -2.76 -11.62 -10.27
CA ASP A 97 -4.03 -12.28 -9.88
C ASP A 97 -3.88 -13.25 -8.70
N LEU A 98 -2.74 -13.95 -8.60
CA LEU A 98 -2.47 -14.88 -7.50
C LEU A 98 -2.02 -14.15 -6.23
N PHE A 99 -1.32 -13.02 -6.40
CA PHE A 99 -0.83 -12.21 -5.30
C PHE A 99 -1.95 -11.42 -4.64
N ASP A 100 -2.87 -10.82 -5.39
CA ASP A 100 -4.07 -10.13 -4.87
C ASP A 100 -4.92 -11.03 -3.97
N LEU A 101 -5.03 -12.33 -4.32
CA LEU A 101 -5.77 -13.31 -3.52
C LEU A 101 -5.10 -13.59 -2.16
N LYS A 102 -3.79 -13.42 -2.06
CA LYS A 102 -2.98 -13.74 -0.87
C LYS A 102 -2.56 -12.52 -0.05
N TYR A 103 -2.28 -11.40 -0.70
CA TYR A 103 -1.71 -10.20 -0.13
C TYR A 103 -2.77 -9.10 -0.10
N LYS A 104 -3.54 -9.05 0.99
CA LYS A 104 -4.65 -8.10 1.13
C LYS A 104 -4.17 -6.79 1.74
N ALA A 105 -3.70 -5.88 0.90
CA ALA A 105 -3.10 -4.62 1.34
C ALA A 105 -4.08 -3.77 2.17
N ASN A 106 -5.36 -3.67 1.77
CA ASN A 106 -6.33 -2.86 2.51
C ASN A 106 -6.63 -3.46 3.89
N ARG A 107 -6.76 -4.79 3.99
CA ARG A 107 -6.93 -5.47 5.29
C ARG A 107 -5.76 -5.24 6.25
N ARG A 108 -4.51 -5.34 5.77
CA ARG A 108 -3.31 -5.07 6.59
C ARG A 108 -3.23 -3.62 7.04
N ASN A 109 -3.63 -2.69 6.16
CA ASN A 109 -3.70 -1.28 6.48
C ASN A 109 -4.74 -0.99 7.57
N PHE A 110 -5.88 -1.67 7.53
CA PHE A 110 -6.88 -1.61 8.59
C PHE A 110 -6.36 -2.16 9.92
N GLU A 111 -5.64 -3.28 9.93
CA GLU A 111 -5.02 -3.84 11.14
C GLU A 111 -3.99 -2.88 11.75
N LEU A 112 -3.15 -2.23 10.93
CA LEU A 112 -2.20 -1.20 11.39
C LEU A 112 -2.91 -0.01 12.04
N LEU A 113 -4.03 0.44 11.47
CA LEU A 113 -4.86 1.49 12.07
C LEU A 113 -5.46 1.04 13.40
N LYS A 114 -6.00 -0.18 13.46
CA LYS A 114 -6.56 -0.76 14.68
C LYS A 114 -5.50 -0.85 15.79
N GLU A 115 -4.31 -1.38 15.49
CA GLU A 115 -3.18 -1.43 16.43
C GLU A 115 -2.76 -0.03 16.91
N HIS A 116 -2.82 0.98 16.04
CA HIS A 116 -2.51 2.36 16.41
C HIS A 116 -3.55 2.96 17.38
N TYR A 117 -4.84 2.81 17.10
CA TYR A 117 -5.91 3.40 17.90
C TYR A 117 -6.25 2.61 19.18
N GLU A 118 -6.28 1.28 19.10
CA GLU A 118 -6.70 0.44 20.23
C GLU A 118 -5.53 0.13 21.17
N GLU A 119 -4.33 -0.09 20.62
CA GLU A 119 -3.14 -0.56 21.35
C GLU A 119 -2.07 0.52 21.47
N GLY A 120 -2.22 1.68 20.82
CA GLY A 120 -1.26 2.78 20.88
C GLY A 120 0.06 2.51 20.18
N LYS A 121 0.14 1.49 19.32
CA LYS A 121 1.36 1.10 18.59
C LYS A 121 1.67 2.06 17.44
N HIS A 122 2.87 1.94 16.87
CA HIS A 122 3.31 2.64 15.65
C HIS A 122 3.34 4.17 15.69
N ARG A 123 3.39 4.82 16.86
CA ARG A 123 3.50 6.30 17.03
C ARG A 123 4.80 6.95 16.51
N GLY A 124 5.55 6.25 15.67
CA GLY A 124 6.84 6.70 15.15
C GLY A 124 6.72 7.93 14.25
N SER A 125 7.85 8.61 14.08
CA SER A 125 7.97 9.71 13.14
C SER A 125 8.16 9.21 11.71
N ILE A 126 7.62 9.94 10.73
CA ILE A 126 7.77 9.65 9.30
C ILE A 126 9.16 10.02 8.74
N TRP A 127 9.90 10.87 9.45
CA TRP A 127 11.19 11.42 8.98
C TRP A 127 12.24 10.36 8.60
N PRO A 128 12.45 9.27 9.36
CA PRO A 128 13.41 8.23 8.96
C PRO A 128 13.02 7.55 7.64
N VAL A 129 11.71 7.35 7.42
CA VAL A 129 11.21 6.75 6.16
C VAL A 129 11.46 7.70 5.00
N LEU A 130 11.15 9.00 5.16
CA LEU A 130 11.41 10.01 4.13
C LEU A 130 12.90 10.10 3.78
N LEU A 131 13.77 10.01 4.79
CA LEU A 131 15.21 10.03 4.59
C LEU A 131 15.67 8.80 3.78
N VAL A 132 15.22 7.60 4.14
CA VAL A 132 15.55 6.37 3.39
C VAL A 132 15.06 6.47 1.94
N VAL A 133 13.83 6.91 1.72
CA VAL A 133 13.27 7.10 0.36
C VAL A 133 14.09 8.13 -0.42
N LEU A 134 14.44 9.26 0.19
CA LEU A 134 15.29 10.29 -0.44
C LEU A 134 16.65 9.73 -0.83
N VAL A 135 17.32 8.99 0.06
CA VAL A 135 18.62 8.37 -0.22
C VAL A 135 18.53 7.39 -1.39
N LEU A 136 17.48 6.57 -1.45
CA LEU A 136 17.25 5.65 -2.56
C LEU A 136 17.04 6.39 -3.89
N LEU A 137 16.23 7.45 -3.90
CA LEU A 137 15.97 8.25 -5.09
C LEU A 137 17.24 8.95 -5.58
N VAL A 138 18.03 9.53 -4.67
CA VAL A 138 19.31 10.17 -4.99
C VAL A 138 20.31 9.14 -5.53
N GLY A 139 20.41 7.98 -4.90
CA GLY A 139 21.26 6.88 -5.38
C GLY A 139 20.87 6.40 -6.78
N LEU A 140 19.57 6.20 -7.03
CA LEU A 140 19.04 5.82 -8.34
C LEU A 140 19.33 6.90 -9.40
N PHE A 141 19.18 8.18 -9.05
CA PHE A 141 19.54 9.29 -9.93
C PHE A 141 21.01 9.25 -10.33
N PHE A 142 21.93 9.11 -9.36
CA PHE A 142 23.36 8.99 -9.66
C PHE A 142 23.69 7.75 -10.49
N ALA A 143 23.06 6.61 -10.19
CA ALA A 143 23.22 5.39 -10.98
C ALA A 143 22.74 5.57 -12.43
N MET A 144 21.62 6.27 -12.63
CA MET A 144 21.08 6.58 -13.95
C MET A 144 22.01 7.53 -14.72
N VAL A 145 22.50 8.61 -14.09
CA VAL A 145 23.47 9.52 -14.70
C VAL A 145 24.75 8.78 -15.08
N TRP A 146 25.26 7.93 -14.18
CA TRP A 146 26.44 7.09 -14.44
C TRP A 146 26.21 6.16 -15.64
N LEU A 147 25.05 5.52 -15.72
CA LEU A 147 24.68 4.66 -16.84
C LEU A 147 24.62 5.44 -18.15
N LEU A 148 24.00 6.63 -18.16
CA LEU A 148 23.92 7.49 -19.34
C LEU A 148 25.31 7.93 -19.83
N VAL A 149 26.19 8.35 -18.93
CA VAL A 149 27.58 8.69 -19.27
C VAL A 149 28.32 7.47 -19.82
N ARG A 150 28.11 6.29 -19.22
CA ARG A 150 28.74 5.04 -19.69
C ARG A 150 28.27 4.66 -21.08
N LEU A 151 26.97 4.76 -21.36
CA LEU A 151 26.39 4.50 -22.67
C LEU A 151 26.88 5.52 -23.70
N PHE A 152 26.93 6.81 -23.33
CA PHE A 152 27.45 7.87 -24.19
C PHE A 152 28.93 7.64 -24.55
N ALA A 153 29.77 7.29 -23.57
CA ALA A 153 31.17 6.96 -23.82
C ALA A 153 31.32 5.73 -24.73
N MET A 154 30.48 4.70 -24.55
CA MET A 154 30.46 3.52 -25.41
C MET A 154 30.06 3.86 -26.85
N LEU A 155 29.05 4.72 -27.04
CA LEU A 155 28.64 5.20 -28.36
C LEU A 155 29.72 6.06 -29.02
N PHE A 156 30.34 6.98 -28.27
CA PHE A 156 31.42 7.83 -28.77
C PHE A 156 32.63 6.98 -29.19
N SER A 157 32.96 5.93 -28.44
CA SER A 157 34.03 4.99 -28.81
C SER A 157 33.76 4.23 -30.12
N GLN A 158 32.49 4.08 -30.53
CA GLN A 158 32.12 3.49 -31.81
C GLN A 158 31.93 4.52 -32.94
N LEU A 159 31.58 5.77 -32.61
CA LEU A 159 31.34 6.84 -33.58
C LEU A 159 32.63 7.55 -34.07
N GLY A 160 33.78 7.26 -33.46
CA GLY A 160 35.04 7.18 -34.20
C GLY A 160 36.25 7.89 -33.60
N TRP A 161 37.31 7.87 -34.42
CA TRP A 161 38.61 8.54 -34.33
C TRP A 161 39.71 7.70 -33.66
N SER A 162 40.29 6.77 -34.46
CA SER A 162 41.65 6.26 -34.30
C SER A 162 42.67 7.40 -34.31
#